data_AF-A0A0N1PKJ3-F1
#
_entry.id   AF-A0A0N1PKJ3-F1
#
_cell.length_a   1.000
_cell.length_b   1.000
_cell.length_c   1.000
_cell.angle_alpha   90.00
_cell.angle_beta   90.00
_cell.angle_gamma   90.00
#
_symmetry.space_group_name_H-M   'P 1'
#
loop_
_entity.id
_entity.type
_entity.pdbx_description
1 polymer ?
#
loop_
_entity_poly.entity_id
_entity_poly.type
_entity_poly.pdbx_seq_one_letter_code
_entity_poly.pdbx_strand_id
1 'polypeptide(L)'
;MKLKFPIFDAEINVTREETDAERRRRKHRNNRRKSNDVEGEEKVEKKKPITDQVLMVKVENVVHEKFQQNEEVKALTQEVIKTIRDIINLNPLYRESLHHMLAQGQRVVDNPVYLSDLGAALTGAEPAELQAVLDETDIPKRLMMSLSLLKKEYELSKLQQKIGKEVEEKVIKKELGLEKDDKDAIGDKFRERLADKTVPAAVQTVIDEELNKLNFLESHSSEFNVTRCYLDWLTSLPWGVTSEENLKLADAQVILDEDHYGMEDIKKRILEFIAVSQLKGTTQGKILCFHGPPGVGKTSIGMLL
;
A
#
# COMPACT_ATOMS: atom_id res chain seq x y z
N MET A 1 -15.13 -30.07 -8.93
CA MET A 1 -16.09 -29.41 -8.01
C MET A 1 -17.11 -28.71 -8.91
N LYS A 2 -18.43 -28.95 -8.76
CA LYS A 2 -19.45 -28.45 -9.68
C LYS A 2 -20.16 -27.23 -9.08
N LEU A 3 -20.13 -26.09 -9.77
CA LEU A 3 -20.95 -24.92 -9.48
C LEU A 3 -21.89 -24.71 -10.67
N LYS A 4 -23.18 -24.50 -10.39
CA LYS A 4 -24.22 -24.23 -11.40
C LYS A 4 -24.64 -22.75 -11.31
N PHE A 5 -24.73 -22.07 -12.45
CA PHE A 5 -25.36 -20.76 -12.62
C PHE A 5 -26.59 -20.90 -13.55
N PRO A 6 -27.70 -20.18 -13.32
CA PRO A 6 -29.00 -20.53 -13.88
C PRO A 6 -29.32 -19.96 -15.29
N ILE A 7 -28.33 -19.60 -16.11
CA ILE A 7 -28.60 -18.98 -17.44
C ILE A 7 -27.84 -19.64 -18.61
N PHE A 8 -26.91 -20.57 -18.36
CA PHE A 8 -26.16 -21.25 -19.43
C PHE A 8 -25.97 -22.75 -19.12
N ASP A 9 -26.59 -23.63 -19.91
CA ASP A 9 -26.31 -25.08 -19.92
C ASP A 9 -25.02 -25.35 -20.72
N ALA A 10 -23.87 -25.02 -20.12
CA ALA A 10 -22.56 -25.42 -20.63
C ALA A 10 -21.78 -26.15 -19.52
N GLU A 11 -21.60 -27.47 -19.68
CA GLU A 11 -20.79 -28.28 -18.77
C GLU A 11 -19.30 -28.19 -19.16
N ILE A 12 -18.50 -27.49 -18.36
CA ILE A 12 -17.04 -27.47 -18.51
C ILE A 12 -16.43 -28.46 -17.52
N ASN A 13 -15.83 -29.54 -18.04
CA ASN A 13 -15.04 -30.48 -17.23
C ASN A 13 -13.60 -29.98 -17.09
N VAL A 14 -13.25 -29.52 -15.89
CA VAL A 14 -11.86 -29.17 -15.55
C VAL A 14 -11.14 -30.43 -15.10
N THR A 15 -10.29 -31.00 -15.97
CA THR A 15 -9.38 -32.10 -15.62
C THR A 15 -8.12 -31.55 -14.94
N ARG A 16 -7.72 -32.16 -13.81
CA ARG A 16 -6.46 -31.88 -13.11
C ARG A 16 -5.27 -32.16 -14.03
N GLU A 17 -4.26 -31.28 -14.02
CA GLU A 17 -3.03 -31.44 -14.80
C GLU A 17 -2.32 -32.76 -14.48
N GLU A 18 -2.12 -33.61 -15.48
CA GLU A 18 -1.30 -34.83 -15.38
C GLU A 18 0.20 -34.46 -15.38
N THR A 19 0.98 -35.16 -14.56
CA THR A 19 2.42 -34.91 -14.42
C THR A 19 3.22 -35.35 -15.65
N ASP A 20 4.31 -34.63 -15.93
CA ASP A 20 5.11 -34.75 -17.16
C ASP A 20 5.72 -36.15 -17.41
N ALA A 21 5.77 -37.00 -16.37
CA ALA A 21 6.21 -38.39 -16.43
C ALA A 21 5.20 -39.32 -17.14
N GLU A 22 3.89 -39.09 -17.01
CA GLU A 22 2.85 -39.88 -17.69
C GLU A 22 2.77 -39.56 -19.19
N ARG A 23 3.04 -38.29 -19.54
CA ARG A 23 3.08 -37.81 -20.94
C ARG A 23 4.15 -38.52 -21.76
N ARG A 24 5.31 -38.83 -21.15
CA ARG A 24 6.43 -39.53 -21.80
C ARG A 24 6.14 -41.01 -22.03
N ARG A 25 5.49 -41.70 -21.09
CA ARG A 25 5.11 -43.13 -21.24
C ARG A 25 4.07 -43.34 -22.35
N ARG A 26 3.15 -42.39 -22.54
CA ARG A 26 2.11 -42.47 -23.58
C ARG A 26 2.67 -42.28 -25.00
N LYS A 27 3.69 -41.43 -25.18
CA LYS A 27 4.34 -41.18 -26.47
C LYS A 27 5.08 -42.43 -27.01
N HIS A 28 5.74 -43.18 -26.12
CA HIS A 28 6.46 -44.40 -26.51
C HIS A 28 5.52 -45.55 -26.89
N ARG A 29 4.34 -45.64 -26.26
CA ARG A 29 3.31 -46.63 -26.60
C ARG A 29 2.60 -46.33 -27.92
N ASN A 30 2.43 -45.06 -28.28
CA ASN A 30 1.78 -44.67 -29.54
C ASN A 30 2.67 -44.83 -30.77
N ASN A 31 3.99 -44.60 -30.66
CA ASN A 31 4.89 -44.82 -31.80
C ASN A 31 5.01 -46.31 -32.19
N ARG A 32 4.87 -47.22 -31.22
CA ARG A 32 4.95 -48.67 -31.47
C ARG A 32 3.68 -49.28 -32.09
N ARG A 33 2.56 -48.54 -32.09
CA ARG A 33 1.31 -48.94 -32.78
C ARG A 33 1.21 -48.37 -34.19
N LYS A 34 1.97 -47.33 -34.52
CA LYS A 34 1.92 -46.66 -35.84
C LYS A 34 2.74 -47.35 -36.93
N SER A 35 3.55 -48.35 -36.58
CA SER A 35 4.43 -49.07 -37.52
C SER A 35 3.83 -50.35 -38.11
N ASN A 36 2.65 -50.79 -37.66
CA ASN A 36 2.14 -52.13 -38.00
C ASN A 36 0.83 -52.18 -38.81
N ASP A 37 0.23 -51.05 -39.20
CA ASP A 37 -0.98 -51.06 -40.03
C ASP A 37 -0.81 -50.07 -41.20
N VAL A 38 -0.11 -50.50 -42.25
CA VAL A 38 -0.14 -49.90 -43.58
C VAL A 38 -0.58 -50.99 -44.54
N GLU A 39 -1.88 -51.13 -44.75
CA GLU A 39 -2.56 -51.71 -45.92
C GLU A 39 -4.06 -51.85 -45.60
N GLY A 40 -4.93 -51.29 -46.44
CA GLY A 40 -6.36 -51.63 -46.42
C GLY A 40 -7.34 -50.46 -46.55
N GLU A 41 -7.79 -50.24 -47.78
CA GLU A 41 -9.13 -49.81 -48.19
C GLU A 41 -9.71 -48.48 -47.63
N GLU A 42 -9.74 -47.47 -48.50
CA GLU A 42 -10.61 -46.29 -48.37
C GLU A 42 -12.09 -46.70 -48.40
N LYS A 43 -12.65 -47.04 -47.24
CA LYS A 43 -14.09 -46.95 -47.03
C LYS A 43 -14.48 -45.50 -46.76
N VAL A 44 -15.18 -44.93 -47.73
CA VAL A 44 -15.87 -43.64 -47.66
C VAL A 44 -16.92 -43.70 -46.55
N GLU A 45 -16.53 -43.34 -45.33
CA GLU A 45 -17.48 -42.95 -44.29
C GLU A 45 -17.99 -41.54 -44.62
N LYS A 46 -19.27 -41.47 -44.98
CA LYS A 46 -20.04 -40.24 -45.15
C LYS A 46 -19.97 -39.43 -43.85
N LYS A 47 -19.04 -38.47 -43.78
CA LYS A 47 -19.04 -37.43 -42.73
C LYS A 47 -20.33 -36.63 -42.86
N LYS A 48 -21.20 -36.75 -41.85
CA LYS A 48 -22.34 -35.84 -41.67
C LYS A 48 -21.82 -34.39 -41.70
N PRO A 49 -22.49 -33.45 -42.37
CA PRO A 49 -22.06 -32.06 -42.34
C PRO A 49 -22.19 -31.58 -40.89
N ILE A 50 -21.07 -31.21 -40.30
CA ILE A 50 -21.06 -30.42 -39.07
C ILE A 50 -21.61 -29.06 -39.52
N THR A 51 -22.90 -28.83 -39.28
CA THR A 51 -23.46 -27.49 -39.29
C THR A 51 -22.88 -26.77 -38.07
N ASP A 52 -21.63 -26.34 -38.18
CA ASP A 52 -21.14 -25.24 -37.37
C ASP A 52 -22.00 -24.05 -37.76
N GLN A 53 -22.98 -23.72 -36.93
CA GLN A 53 -23.71 -22.47 -37.02
C GLN A 53 -22.72 -21.35 -36.70
N VAL A 54 -21.93 -20.96 -37.71
CA VAL A 54 -21.08 -19.78 -37.61
C VAL A 54 -22.01 -18.57 -37.68
N LEU A 55 -21.97 -17.73 -36.65
CA LEU A 55 -22.66 -16.44 -36.64
C LEU A 55 -22.03 -15.55 -37.72
N MET A 56 -22.66 -15.49 -38.88
CA MET A 56 -22.27 -14.60 -39.98
C MET A 56 -23.02 -13.29 -39.82
N VAL A 57 -22.30 -12.23 -39.46
CA VAL A 57 -22.86 -10.87 -39.37
C VAL A 57 -22.51 -10.11 -40.65
N LYS A 58 -23.50 -9.49 -41.28
CA LYS A 58 -23.28 -8.59 -42.41
C LYS A 58 -22.79 -7.26 -41.85
N VAL A 59 -21.54 -6.90 -42.14
CA VAL A 59 -20.96 -5.61 -41.78
C VAL A 59 -21.08 -4.69 -42.98
N GLU A 60 -21.73 -3.55 -42.81
CA GLU A 60 -21.70 -2.45 -43.77
C GLU A 60 -20.86 -1.32 -43.16
N ASN A 61 -19.84 -0.87 -43.88
CA ASN A 61 -19.05 0.28 -43.44
C ASN A 61 -19.93 1.51 -43.46
N VAL A 62 -20.04 2.20 -42.32
CA VAL A 62 -20.73 3.49 -42.24
C VAL A 62 -19.94 4.48 -43.12
N VAL A 63 -20.58 4.93 -44.20
CA VAL A 63 -20.01 5.96 -45.08
C VAL A 63 -20.46 7.30 -44.54
N HIS A 64 -19.53 8.10 -44.04
CA HIS A 64 -19.80 9.47 -43.64
C HIS A 64 -20.31 10.29 -44.82
N GLU A 65 -21.25 11.19 -44.57
CA GLU A 65 -21.75 12.12 -45.59
C GLU A 65 -20.59 12.95 -46.17
N LYS A 66 -20.67 13.30 -47.46
CA LYS A 66 -19.64 14.10 -48.12
C LYS A 66 -19.53 15.45 -47.42
N PHE A 67 -18.36 15.71 -46.82
CA PHE A 67 -18.12 16.93 -46.07
C PHE A 67 -18.10 18.16 -46.99
N GLN A 68 -18.76 19.23 -46.56
CA GLN A 68 -18.54 20.57 -47.11
C GLN A 68 -17.44 21.24 -46.27
N GLN A 69 -16.35 21.63 -46.92
CA GLN A 69 -15.23 22.32 -46.27
C GLN A 69 -15.61 23.78 -45.97
N ASN A 70 -16.42 23.99 -44.95
CA ASN A 70 -16.80 25.33 -44.49
C ASN A 70 -15.66 25.96 -43.65
N GLU A 71 -15.62 27.29 -43.58
CA GLU A 71 -14.61 28.02 -42.79
C GLU A 71 -14.63 27.60 -41.31
N GLU A 72 -15.82 27.30 -40.76
CA GLU A 72 -16.00 26.82 -39.39
C GLU A 72 -15.30 25.46 -39.15
N VAL A 73 -15.40 24.53 -40.09
CA VAL A 73 -14.76 23.20 -39.99
C VAL A 73 -13.24 23.37 -40.02
N LYS A 74 -12.72 24.28 -40.85
CA LYS A 74 -11.28 24.58 -40.89
C LYS A 74 -10.80 25.19 -39.57
N ALA A 75 -11.55 26.12 -38.99
CA ALA A 75 -11.22 26.73 -37.70
C ALA A 75 -11.22 25.69 -36.56
N LEU A 76 -12.25 24.83 -36.49
CA LEU A 76 -12.32 23.75 -35.50
C LEU A 76 -11.17 22.74 -35.65
N THR A 77 -10.85 22.37 -36.89
CA THR A 77 -9.72 21.47 -37.19
C THR A 77 -8.40 22.06 -36.67
N GLN A 78 -8.17 23.36 -36.89
CA GLN A 78 -6.97 24.06 -36.40
C GLN A 78 -6.90 24.11 -34.87
N GLU A 79 -8.02 24.39 -34.20
CA GLU A 79 -8.09 24.43 -32.75
C GLU A 79 -7.85 23.03 -32.13
N VAL A 80 -8.41 21.98 -32.72
CA VAL A 80 -8.15 20.59 -32.31
C VAL A 80 -6.66 20.25 -32.46
N ILE A 81 -6.04 20.56 -33.60
CA ILE A 81 -4.58 20.35 -33.81
C ILE A 81 -3.75 21.10 -32.76
N LYS A 82 -4.15 22.34 -32.42
CA LYS A 82 -3.46 23.15 -31.42
C LYS A 82 -3.55 22.51 -30.03
N THR A 83 -4.75 22.13 -29.59
CA THR A 83 -4.95 21.49 -28.28
C THR A 83 -4.20 20.15 -28.17
N ILE A 84 -4.19 19.34 -29.23
CA ILE A 84 -3.39 18.11 -29.30
C ILE A 84 -1.91 18.43 -29.11
N ARG A 85 -1.38 19.44 -29.80
CA ARG A 85 0.03 19.85 -29.66
C ARG A 85 0.35 20.31 -28.23
N ASP A 86 -0.54 21.06 -27.61
CA ASP A 86 -0.35 21.56 -26.25
C ASP A 86 -0.34 20.42 -25.22
N ILE A 87 -1.16 19.38 -25.39
CA ILE A 87 -1.14 18.16 -24.57
C ILE A 87 0.19 17.40 -24.72
N ILE A 88 0.69 17.24 -25.95
CA ILE A 88 1.99 16.57 -26.21
C ILE A 88 3.15 17.30 -25.53
N ASN A 89 3.12 18.64 -25.52
CA ASN A 89 4.14 19.45 -24.87
C ASN A 89 4.12 19.31 -23.33
N LEU A 90 2.94 19.03 -22.75
CA LEU A 90 2.80 18.82 -21.30
C LEU A 90 3.23 17.42 -20.87
N ASN A 91 2.97 16.39 -21.70
CA ASN A 91 3.31 15.01 -21.37
C ASN A 91 4.01 14.30 -22.55
N PRO A 92 5.35 14.12 -22.48
CA PRO A 92 6.14 13.46 -23.51
C PRO A 92 5.72 12.02 -23.82
N LEU A 93 5.02 11.33 -22.92
CA LEU A 93 4.55 9.95 -23.15
C LEU A 93 3.54 9.88 -24.30
N TYR A 94 2.71 10.91 -24.49
CA TYR A 94 1.78 10.97 -25.61
C TYR A 94 2.50 11.14 -26.95
N ARG A 95 3.74 11.67 -26.95
CA ARG A 95 4.55 11.85 -28.15
C ARG A 95 4.90 10.50 -28.80
N GLU A 96 5.21 9.49 -28.00
CA GLU A 96 5.55 8.15 -28.51
C GLU A 96 4.33 7.44 -29.10
N SER A 97 3.19 7.49 -28.39
CA SER A 97 1.91 6.95 -28.86
C SER A 97 1.47 7.57 -30.20
N LEU A 98 1.65 8.89 -30.33
CA LEU A 98 1.36 9.60 -31.56
C LEU A 98 2.35 9.32 -32.68
N HIS A 99 3.65 9.18 -32.39
CA HIS A 99 4.62 8.78 -33.40
C HIS A 99 4.28 7.41 -33.99
N HIS A 100 3.81 6.46 -33.17
CA HIS A 100 3.38 5.16 -33.65
C HIS A 100 2.12 5.25 -34.55
N MET A 101 1.18 6.12 -34.20
CA MET A 101 -0.05 6.30 -34.97
C MET A 101 0.17 7.08 -36.28
N LEU A 102 1.04 8.09 -36.27
CA LEU A 102 1.41 8.88 -37.47
C LEU A 102 2.32 8.11 -38.43
N ALA A 103 3.11 7.14 -37.93
CA ALA A 103 3.95 6.28 -38.76
C ALA A 103 3.13 5.39 -39.73
N GLN A 104 1.83 5.22 -39.49
CA GLN A 104 0.93 4.44 -40.35
C GLN A 104 0.48 5.18 -41.63
N GLY A 105 1.06 6.34 -41.94
CA GLY A 105 1.02 6.90 -43.30
C GLY A 105 -0.31 7.54 -43.73
N GLN A 106 -1.27 7.74 -42.83
CA GLN A 106 -2.47 8.51 -43.12
C GLN A 106 -2.24 9.99 -42.83
N ARG A 107 -2.64 10.88 -43.75
CA ARG A 107 -2.70 12.33 -43.51
C ARG A 107 -3.87 12.64 -42.58
N VAL A 108 -3.74 12.25 -41.31
CA VAL A 108 -4.77 12.43 -40.26
C VAL A 108 -5.17 13.91 -40.13
N VAL A 109 -4.26 14.82 -40.47
CA VAL A 109 -4.44 16.27 -40.40
C VAL A 109 -5.40 16.81 -41.47
N ASP A 110 -5.54 16.13 -42.61
CA ASP A 110 -6.35 16.62 -43.75
C ASP A 110 -7.83 16.20 -43.65
N ASN A 111 -8.14 15.21 -42.80
CA ASN A 111 -9.49 14.69 -42.63
C ASN A 111 -10.03 15.01 -41.23
N PRO A 112 -11.04 15.89 -41.12
CA PRO A 112 -11.72 16.21 -39.85
C PRO A 112 -12.17 15.00 -39.03
N VAL A 113 -12.60 13.92 -39.69
CA VAL A 113 -13.10 12.71 -39.03
C VAL A 113 -11.96 11.96 -38.34
N TYR A 114 -10.87 11.69 -39.06
CA TYR A 114 -9.70 11.03 -38.49
C TYR A 114 -9.06 11.89 -37.39
N LEU A 115 -9.08 13.21 -37.54
CA LEU A 115 -8.60 14.11 -36.51
C LEU A 115 -9.47 14.04 -35.24
N SER A 116 -10.80 13.97 -35.36
CA SER A 116 -11.68 13.82 -34.21
C SER A 116 -11.47 12.49 -33.47
N ASP A 117 -11.19 11.41 -34.21
CA ASP A 117 -10.94 10.08 -33.65
C ASP A 117 -9.58 10.00 -32.99
N LEU A 118 -8.56 10.59 -33.62
CA LEU A 118 -7.24 10.77 -33.02
C LEU A 118 -7.35 11.58 -31.73
N GLY A 119 -8.09 12.69 -31.75
CA GLY A 119 -8.34 13.52 -30.58
C GLY A 119 -8.98 12.73 -29.45
N ALA A 120 -10.02 11.95 -29.75
CA ALA A 120 -10.69 11.11 -28.77
C ALA A 120 -9.78 10.00 -28.22
N ALA A 121 -8.96 9.37 -29.07
CA ALA A 121 -8.02 8.31 -28.67
C ALA A 121 -6.88 8.81 -27.76
N LEU A 122 -6.57 10.11 -27.79
CA LEU A 122 -5.61 10.73 -26.88
C LEU A 122 -6.20 11.08 -25.51
N THR A 123 -7.53 11.08 -25.40
CA THR A 123 -8.22 11.41 -24.14
C THR A 123 -8.49 10.15 -23.33
N GLY A 124 -8.39 10.23 -22.01
CA GLY A 124 -8.81 9.17 -21.09
C GLY A 124 -10.31 9.18 -20.78
N ALA A 125 -11.15 9.59 -21.75
CA ALA A 125 -12.58 9.79 -21.56
C ALA A 125 -13.35 8.47 -21.33
N GLU A 126 -14.55 8.55 -20.78
CA GLU A 126 -15.37 7.36 -20.52
C GLU A 126 -15.78 6.67 -21.84
N PRO A 127 -15.89 5.32 -21.88
CA PRO A 127 -16.26 4.60 -23.09
C PRO A 127 -17.56 5.08 -23.74
N ALA A 128 -18.52 5.55 -22.93
CA ALA A 128 -19.76 6.12 -23.41
C ALA A 128 -19.57 7.45 -24.16
N GLU A 129 -18.69 8.33 -23.66
CA GLU A 129 -18.36 9.60 -24.33
C GLU A 129 -17.59 9.35 -25.63
N LEU A 130 -16.66 8.38 -25.65
CA LEU A 130 -15.93 7.99 -26.85
C LEU A 130 -16.86 7.39 -27.93
N GLN A 131 -17.80 6.54 -27.53
CA GLN A 131 -18.80 5.99 -28.44
C GLN A 131 -19.70 7.09 -29.02
N ALA A 132 -20.10 8.07 -28.20
CA ALA A 132 -20.92 9.19 -28.66
C ALA A 132 -20.21 10.04 -29.74
N VAL A 133 -18.88 10.16 -29.68
CA VAL A 133 -18.09 10.83 -30.73
C VAL A 133 -18.09 9.99 -32.03
N LEU A 134 -17.99 8.66 -31.93
CA LEU A 134 -17.99 7.76 -33.10
C LEU A 134 -19.36 7.66 -33.77
N ASP A 135 -20.45 7.71 -32.98
CA ASP A 135 -21.83 7.62 -33.45
C ASP A 135 -22.30 8.92 -34.13
N GLU A 136 -21.65 10.06 -33.86
CA GLU A 136 -22.00 11.33 -34.45
C GLU A 136 -21.65 11.37 -35.94
N THR A 137 -22.67 11.65 -36.75
CA THR A 137 -22.57 11.70 -38.22
C THR A 137 -22.24 13.10 -38.72
N ASP A 138 -22.59 14.13 -37.93
CA ASP A 138 -22.34 15.52 -38.25
C ASP A 138 -20.91 15.94 -37.87
N ILE A 139 -20.06 16.13 -38.87
CA ILE A 139 -18.62 16.42 -38.73
C ILE A 139 -18.31 17.62 -37.82
N PRO A 140 -18.91 18.81 -37.99
CA PRO A 140 -18.67 19.94 -37.09
C PRO A 140 -19.06 19.63 -35.65
N LYS A 141 -20.17 18.93 -35.41
CA LYS A 141 -20.57 18.53 -34.05
C LYS A 141 -19.60 17.52 -33.46
N ARG A 142 -19.19 16.52 -34.24
CA ARG A 142 -18.19 15.53 -33.84
C ARG A 142 -16.85 16.16 -33.48
N LEU A 143 -16.39 17.13 -34.27
CA LEU A 143 -15.19 17.92 -33.97
C LEU A 143 -15.34 18.72 -32.67
N MET A 144 -16.49 19.34 -32.42
CA MET A 144 -16.75 20.05 -31.16
C MET A 144 -16.76 19.11 -29.95
N MET A 145 -17.37 17.92 -30.07
CA MET A 145 -17.38 16.91 -29.01
C MET A 145 -15.95 16.44 -28.69
N SER A 146 -15.17 16.09 -29.72
CA SER A 146 -13.75 15.72 -29.57
C SER A 146 -12.92 16.85 -28.95
N LEU A 147 -13.13 18.10 -29.40
CA LEU A 147 -12.46 19.27 -28.83
C LEU A 147 -12.81 19.48 -27.35
N SER A 148 -14.06 19.24 -26.95
CA SER A 148 -14.47 19.32 -25.56
C SER A 148 -13.76 18.29 -24.69
N LEU A 149 -13.61 17.05 -25.16
CA LEU A 149 -12.87 16.01 -24.45
C LEU A 149 -11.38 16.35 -24.35
N LEU A 150 -10.78 16.82 -25.45
CA LEU A 150 -9.38 17.27 -25.46
C LEU A 150 -9.12 18.41 -24.49
N LYS A 151 -10.04 19.38 -24.36
CA LYS A 151 -9.89 20.46 -23.38
C LYS A 151 -9.95 19.97 -21.94
N LYS A 152 -10.82 19.00 -21.63
CA LYS A 152 -10.86 18.36 -20.31
C LYS A 152 -9.52 17.66 -20.01
N GLU A 153 -8.99 16.89 -20.97
CA GLU A 153 -7.71 16.19 -20.85
C GLU A 153 -6.52 17.16 -20.69
N TYR A 154 -6.56 18.29 -21.39
CA TYR A 154 -5.54 19.34 -21.28
C TYR A 154 -5.47 19.93 -19.86
N GLU A 155 -6.62 20.29 -19.27
CA GLU A 155 -6.67 20.80 -17.90
C GLU A 155 -6.20 19.75 -16.88
N LEU A 156 -6.56 18.48 -17.09
CA LEU A 156 -6.09 17.37 -16.27
C LEU A 156 -4.57 17.21 -16.36
N SER A 157 -4.01 17.24 -17.56
CA SER A 157 -2.56 17.15 -17.80
C SER A 157 -1.80 18.32 -17.14
N LYS A 158 -2.38 19.54 -17.19
CA LYS A 158 -1.82 20.72 -16.52
C LYS A 158 -1.83 20.58 -15.00
N LEU A 159 -2.89 20.02 -14.43
CA LEU A 159 -2.98 19.72 -13.01
C LEU A 159 -1.94 18.66 -12.60
N GLN A 160 -1.80 17.59 -13.38
CA GLN A 160 -0.77 16.56 -13.15
C GLN A 160 0.64 17.15 -13.15
N GLN A 161 0.96 18.02 -14.12
CA GLN A 161 2.26 18.69 -14.15
C GLN A 161 2.49 19.58 -12.92
N LYS A 162 1.45 20.29 -12.46
CA LYS A 162 1.53 21.11 -11.25
C LYS A 162 1.79 20.26 -10.01
N ILE A 163 1.07 19.14 -9.86
CA ILE A 163 1.27 18.19 -8.77
C ILE A 163 2.69 17.60 -8.84
N GLY A 164 3.15 17.22 -10.04
CA GLY A 164 4.51 16.73 -10.25
C GLY A 164 5.56 17.72 -9.75
N LYS A 165 5.43 19.00 -10.08
CA LYS A 165 6.32 20.05 -9.58
C LYS A 165 6.23 20.25 -8.07
N GLU A 166 5.03 20.26 -7.48
CA GLU A 166 4.88 20.39 -6.03
C GLU A 166 5.46 19.18 -5.27
N VAL A 167 5.33 17.98 -5.83
CA VAL A 167 5.94 16.77 -5.29
C VAL A 167 7.45 16.81 -5.45
N GLU A 168 7.98 17.16 -6.62
CA GLU A 168 9.42 17.35 -6.84
C GLU A 168 9.99 18.41 -5.90
N GLU A 169 9.33 19.55 -5.71
CA GLU A 169 9.78 20.56 -4.75
C GLU A 169 9.77 20.02 -3.32
N LYS A 170 8.77 19.22 -2.92
CA LYS A 170 8.74 18.59 -1.59
C LYS A 170 9.80 17.52 -1.43
N VAL A 171 10.08 16.75 -2.48
CA VAL A 171 11.11 15.70 -2.50
C VAL A 171 12.50 16.35 -2.49
N ILE A 172 12.74 17.37 -3.31
CA ILE A 172 13.98 18.14 -3.34
C ILE A 172 14.19 18.87 -2.00
N LYS A 173 13.13 19.44 -1.39
CA LYS A 173 13.23 20.04 -0.03
C LYS A 173 13.55 19.00 1.05
N LYS A 174 13.09 17.76 0.91
CA LYS A 174 13.49 16.63 1.77
C LYS A 174 14.94 16.20 1.53
N GLU A 175 15.39 16.15 0.28
CA GLU A 175 16.78 15.80 -0.10
C GLU A 175 17.79 16.90 0.27
N LEU A 176 17.36 18.17 0.36
CA LEU A 176 18.22 19.33 0.67
C LEU A 176 18.28 19.71 2.16
N GLY A 177 17.67 18.93 3.07
CA GLY A 177 17.94 19.02 4.52
C GLY A 177 17.62 20.36 5.19
N LEU A 178 16.56 21.06 4.78
CA LEU A 178 16.20 22.39 5.31
C LEU A 178 14.95 22.41 6.21
N GLU A 179 14.30 21.28 6.44
CA GLU A 179 13.50 21.10 7.66
C GLU A 179 14.46 20.56 8.73
N LYS A 180 14.38 21.09 9.96
CA LYS A 180 15.06 20.51 11.13
C LYS A 180 14.97 18.99 11.01
N ASP A 181 16.12 18.35 10.90
CA ASP A 181 16.24 16.93 10.61
C ASP A 181 15.26 16.18 11.54
N ASP A 182 14.41 15.27 11.03
CA ASP A 182 13.47 14.52 11.88
C ASP A 182 14.21 13.86 13.07
N LYS A 183 15.52 13.60 12.89
CA LYS A 183 16.47 13.15 13.90
C LYS A 183 16.68 14.17 15.03
N ASP A 184 16.86 15.44 14.73
CA ASP A 184 17.04 16.52 15.71
C ASP A 184 15.78 16.67 16.57
N ALA A 185 14.59 16.59 15.96
CA ALA A 185 13.33 16.63 16.71
C ALA A 185 13.18 15.44 17.67
N ILE A 186 13.64 14.25 17.27
CA ILE A 186 13.66 13.05 18.13
C ILE A 186 14.68 13.23 19.26
N GLY A 187 15.87 13.76 18.97
CA GLY A 187 16.91 14.04 19.96
C GLY A 187 16.46 15.04 21.00
N ASP A 188 15.85 16.15 20.58
CA ASP A 188 15.30 17.19 21.46
C ASP A 188 14.24 16.61 22.41
N LYS A 189 13.34 15.76 21.91
CA LYS A 189 12.32 15.09 22.74
C LYS A 189 12.92 14.22 23.84
N PHE A 190 14.01 13.50 23.55
CA PHE A 190 14.69 12.70 24.57
C PHE A 190 15.37 13.59 25.62
N ARG A 191 15.99 14.70 25.19
CA ARG A 191 16.59 15.68 26.11
C ARG A 191 15.55 16.34 27.01
N GLU A 192 14.38 16.69 26.47
CA GLU A 192 13.27 17.26 27.25
C GLU A 192 12.81 16.30 28.34
N ARG A 193 12.65 15.00 28.04
CA ARG A 193 12.29 13.98 29.04
C ARG A 193 13.31 13.78 30.15
N LEU A 194 14.58 14.10 29.88
CA LEU A 194 15.68 13.98 30.83
C LEU A 194 15.86 15.24 31.67
N ALA A 195 15.35 16.39 31.22
CA ALA A 195 15.55 17.69 31.87
C ALA A 195 15.04 17.71 33.33
N ASP A 196 13.92 17.02 33.59
CA ASP A 196 13.30 16.96 34.92
C ASP A 196 13.79 15.78 35.77
N LYS A 197 14.73 14.96 35.27
CA LYS A 197 15.19 13.74 35.94
C LYS A 197 16.63 13.86 36.41
N THR A 198 16.93 13.37 37.60
CA THR A 198 18.31 13.32 38.10
C THR A 198 18.97 12.01 37.70
N VAL A 199 19.66 12.02 36.57
CA VAL A 199 20.32 10.84 35.99
C VAL A 199 21.74 10.69 36.55
N PRO A 200 22.16 9.49 36.98
CA PRO A 200 23.55 9.24 37.37
C PRO A 200 24.54 9.51 36.23
N ALA A 201 25.72 10.05 36.54
CA ALA A 201 26.71 10.45 35.53
C ALA A 201 27.11 9.34 34.55
N ALA A 202 27.25 8.09 35.04
CA ALA A 202 27.59 6.94 34.19
C ALA A 202 26.47 6.56 33.20
N VAL A 203 25.22 6.87 33.52
CA VAL A 203 24.08 6.64 32.61
C VAL A 203 23.96 7.81 31.64
N GLN A 204 24.18 9.03 32.11
CA GLN A 204 24.18 10.22 31.26
C GLN A 204 25.20 10.10 30.13
N THR A 205 26.41 9.63 30.41
CA THR A 205 27.45 9.41 29.37
C THR A 205 26.98 8.43 28.30
N VAL A 206 26.32 7.33 28.68
CA VAL A 206 25.78 6.35 27.73
C VAL A 206 24.65 6.93 26.90
N ILE A 207 23.77 7.72 27.51
CA ILE A 207 22.68 8.41 26.80
C ILE A 207 23.26 9.40 25.78
N ASP A 208 24.28 10.17 26.16
CA ASP A 208 24.92 11.14 25.27
C ASP A 208 25.65 10.45 24.11
N GLU A 209 26.33 9.32 24.36
CA GLU A 209 26.95 8.49 23.32
C GLU A 209 25.92 7.94 22.32
N GLU A 210 24.79 7.41 22.81
CA GLU A 210 23.74 6.87 21.95
C GLU A 210 22.97 7.98 21.21
N LEU A 211 22.78 9.16 21.81
CA LEU A 211 22.22 10.34 21.12
C LEU A 211 23.14 10.81 19.99
N ASN A 212 24.46 10.85 20.23
CA ASN A 212 25.42 11.19 19.19
C ASN A 212 25.41 10.15 18.06
N LYS A 213 25.29 8.86 18.40
CA LYS A 213 25.16 7.77 17.42
C LYS A 213 23.87 7.93 16.59
N LEU A 214 22.75 8.26 17.22
CA LEU A 214 21.45 8.47 16.56
C LEU A 214 21.53 9.55 15.46
N ASN A 215 22.28 10.62 15.71
CA ASN A 215 22.45 11.71 14.74
C ASN A 215 23.25 11.29 13.50
N PHE A 216 24.23 10.39 13.67
CA PHE A 216 25.06 9.91 12.57
C PHE A 216 24.38 8.81 11.74
N LEU A 217 23.49 8.03 12.35
CA LEU A 217 22.80 6.94 11.67
C LEU A 217 21.76 7.44 10.66
N GLU A 218 21.63 6.74 9.54
CA GLU A 218 20.56 6.98 8.56
C GLU A 218 19.20 6.53 9.10
N SER A 219 18.16 7.33 8.87
CA SER A 219 16.80 7.10 9.39
C SER A 219 16.14 5.81 8.90
N HIS A 220 16.55 5.31 7.73
CA HIS A 220 16.06 4.06 7.14
C HIS A 220 16.84 2.81 7.60
N SER A 221 17.92 2.98 8.36
CA SER A 221 18.73 1.86 8.86
C SER A 221 18.03 1.10 9.98
N SER A 222 18.20 -0.22 10.02
CA SER A 222 17.75 -1.05 11.13
C SER A 222 18.42 -0.65 12.46
N GLU A 223 19.65 -0.14 12.41
CA GLU A 223 20.38 0.31 13.60
C GLU A 223 19.76 1.57 14.20
N PHE A 224 19.23 2.47 13.37
CA PHE A 224 18.55 3.68 13.85
C PHE A 224 17.35 3.35 14.73
N ASN A 225 16.55 2.36 14.31
CA ASN A 225 15.39 1.94 15.10
C ASN A 225 15.79 1.28 16.42
N VAL A 226 16.88 0.51 16.44
CA VAL A 226 17.40 -0.13 17.66
C VAL A 226 17.91 0.91 18.66
N THR A 227 18.74 1.86 18.22
CA THR A 227 19.25 2.94 19.08
C THR A 227 18.12 3.83 19.57
N ARG A 228 17.15 4.16 18.73
CA ARG A 228 15.95 4.91 19.14
C ARG A 228 15.16 4.19 20.23
N CYS A 229 14.91 2.89 20.06
CA CYS A 229 14.21 2.10 21.08
C CYS A 229 15.03 2.05 22.37
N TYR A 230 16.34 1.86 22.30
CA TYR A 230 17.19 1.82 23.48
C TYR A 230 17.18 3.16 24.25
N LEU A 231 17.28 4.28 23.54
CA LEU A 231 17.13 5.62 24.13
C LEU A 231 15.72 5.85 24.71
N ASP A 232 14.67 5.36 24.07
CA ASP A 232 13.31 5.46 24.60
C ASP A 232 13.18 4.71 25.93
N TRP A 233 13.73 3.50 26.03
CA TRP A 233 13.78 2.74 27.29
C TRP A 233 14.58 3.48 28.36
N LEU A 234 15.79 3.93 28.05
CA LEU A 234 16.63 4.67 28.99
C LEU A 234 15.96 5.96 29.48
N THR A 235 15.32 6.73 28.59
CA THR A 235 14.64 7.98 28.96
C THR A 235 13.30 7.76 29.65
N SER A 236 12.65 6.61 29.49
CA SER A 236 11.39 6.28 30.16
C SER A 236 11.56 5.96 31.65
N LEU A 237 12.74 5.47 32.06
CA LEU A 237 12.98 5.07 33.45
C LEU A 237 12.89 6.25 34.43
N PRO A 238 12.38 6.03 35.66
CA PRO A 238 12.19 7.08 36.67
C PRO A 238 13.51 7.39 37.39
N TRP A 239 14.51 7.91 36.67
CA TRP A 239 15.82 8.23 37.26
C TRP A 239 15.70 9.27 38.38
N GLY A 240 16.11 8.87 39.58
CA GLY A 240 16.10 9.70 40.77
C GLY A 240 14.72 10.14 41.25
N VAL A 241 13.65 9.57 40.69
CA VAL A 241 12.32 9.70 41.25
C VAL A 241 12.12 8.57 42.25
N THR A 242 12.08 8.94 43.52
CA THR A 242 11.79 8.01 44.63
C THR A 242 10.42 8.37 45.20
N SER A 243 9.56 7.37 45.40
CA SER A 243 8.31 7.56 46.15
C SER A 243 8.62 7.85 47.62
N GLU A 244 7.80 8.67 48.27
CA GLU A 244 7.87 8.84 49.72
C GLU A 244 7.41 7.55 50.40
N GLU A 245 8.25 6.98 51.26
CA GLU A 245 7.93 5.79 52.05
C GLU A 245 7.23 6.20 53.37
N ASN A 246 6.01 5.71 53.62
CA ASN A 246 5.33 5.93 54.90
C ASN A 246 5.66 4.80 55.88
N LEU A 247 6.56 5.07 56.83
CA LEU A 247 7.05 4.10 57.80
C LEU A 247 6.34 4.18 59.17
N LYS A 248 5.08 4.66 59.21
CA LYS A 248 4.30 4.76 60.45
C LYS A 248 3.75 3.39 60.87
N LEU A 249 4.29 2.86 61.96
CA LEU A 249 3.89 1.55 62.51
C LEU A 249 2.41 1.48 62.92
N ALA A 250 1.85 2.54 63.50
CA ALA A 250 0.46 2.56 63.94
C ALA A 250 -0.51 2.44 62.75
N ASP A 251 -0.28 3.22 61.69
CA ASP A 251 -1.08 3.19 60.47
C ASP A 251 -0.95 1.83 59.76
N ALA A 252 0.28 1.30 59.68
CA ALA A 252 0.54 0.00 59.08
C ALA A 252 -0.18 -1.14 59.83
N GLN A 253 -0.26 -1.09 61.16
CA GLN A 253 -0.97 -2.10 61.94
C GLN A 253 -2.47 -2.08 61.67
N VAL A 254 -3.08 -0.89 61.64
CA VAL A 254 -4.52 -0.74 61.35
C VAL A 254 -4.85 -1.29 59.97
N ILE A 255 -4.09 -0.90 58.94
CA ILE A 255 -4.31 -1.33 57.55
C ILE A 255 -4.16 -2.86 57.42
N LEU A 256 -3.15 -3.46 58.06
CA LEU A 256 -2.95 -4.90 58.05
C LEU A 256 -4.08 -5.66 58.75
N ASP A 257 -4.66 -5.09 59.81
CA ASP A 257 -5.75 -5.69 60.58
C ASP A 257 -7.11 -5.54 59.91
N GLU A 258 -7.35 -4.45 59.16
CA GLU A 258 -8.57 -4.24 58.39
C GLU A 258 -8.69 -5.17 57.18
N ASP A 259 -7.62 -5.32 56.40
CA ASP A 259 -7.69 -6.05 55.12
C ASP A 259 -7.51 -7.57 55.26
N HIS A 260 -6.90 -8.05 56.34
CA HIS A 260 -6.56 -9.46 56.50
C HIS A 260 -6.91 -10.00 57.89
N TYR A 261 -7.80 -10.99 57.95
CA TYR A 261 -8.14 -11.67 59.21
C TYR A 261 -7.08 -12.72 59.60
N GLY A 262 -6.65 -12.71 60.87
CA GLY A 262 -5.67 -13.65 61.42
C GLY A 262 -4.22 -13.35 61.00
N MET A 263 -3.44 -14.40 60.73
CA MET A 263 -2.04 -14.31 60.28
C MET A 263 -1.12 -13.48 61.20
N GLU A 264 -1.29 -13.61 62.52
CA GLU A 264 -0.55 -12.82 63.50
C GLU A 264 0.97 -12.91 63.34
N ASP A 265 1.49 -14.10 63.06
CA ASP A 265 2.94 -14.31 62.90
C ASP A 265 3.49 -13.55 61.69
N ILE A 266 2.71 -13.51 60.59
CA ILE A 266 3.08 -12.79 59.36
C ILE A 266 2.99 -11.28 59.59
N LYS A 267 1.90 -10.80 60.21
CA LYS A 267 1.73 -9.38 60.54
C LYS A 267 2.83 -8.87 61.46
N LYS A 268 3.16 -9.62 62.52
CA LYS A 268 4.30 -9.31 63.40
C LYS A 268 5.59 -9.20 62.60
N ARG A 269 5.83 -10.11 61.65
CA ARG A 269 7.04 -10.08 60.82
C ARG A 269 7.10 -8.88 59.87
N ILE A 270 5.96 -8.45 59.33
CA ILE A 270 5.85 -7.24 58.51
C ILE A 270 6.10 -5.99 59.35
N LEU A 271 5.51 -5.90 60.54
CA LEU A 271 5.73 -4.78 61.46
C LEU A 271 7.21 -4.70 61.91
N GLU A 272 7.85 -5.83 62.19
CA GLU A 272 9.29 -5.90 62.46
C GLU A 272 10.13 -5.38 61.27
N PHE A 273 9.73 -5.70 60.03
CA PHE A 273 10.40 -5.22 58.84
C PHE A 273 10.29 -3.70 58.71
N ILE A 274 9.08 -3.14 58.86
CA ILE A 274 8.84 -1.69 58.83
C ILE A 274 9.61 -1.00 59.96
N ALA A 275 9.62 -1.56 61.18
CA ALA A 275 10.35 -1.01 62.32
C ALA A 275 11.88 -0.97 62.07
N VAL A 276 12.44 -2.02 61.46
CA VAL A 276 13.87 -2.04 61.09
C VAL A 276 14.17 -1.05 59.96
N SER A 277 13.29 -0.91 58.97
CA SER A 277 13.44 0.09 57.89
C SER A 277 13.36 1.52 58.43
N GLN A 278 12.45 1.78 59.38
CA GLN A 278 12.33 3.06 60.07
C GLN A 278 13.60 3.42 60.84
N LEU A 279 14.23 2.46 61.52
CA LEU A 279 15.49 2.68 62.23
C LEU A 279 16.69 2.91 61.29
N LYS A 280 16.71 2.26 60.12
CA LYS A 280 17.79 2.40 59.14
C LYS A 280 17.63 3.59 58.19
N GLY A 281 16.43 4.17 58.13
CA GLY A 281 16.09 5.24 57.18
C GLY A 281 16.10 4.82 55.70
N THR A 282 16.29 3.53 55.42
CA THR A 282 16.25 2.95 54.08
C THR A 282 15.67 1.54 54.15
N THR A 283 14.81 1.20 53.19
CA THR A 283 14.18 -0.14 53.09
C THR A 283 15.06 -1.15 52.35
N GLN A 284 16.28 -0.77 51.95
CA GLN A 284 17.18 -1.62 51.17
C GLN A 284 17.79 -2.75 52.01
N GLY A 285 17.67 -3.99 51.52
CA GLY A 285 18.48 -5.13 51.97
C GLY A 285 17.75 -6.32 52.59
N LYS A 286 16.41 -6.32 52.67
CA LYS A 286 15.64 -7.50 53.10
C LYS A 286 14.47 -7.75 52.16
N ILE A 287 14.34 -9.00 51.70
CA ILE A 287 13.24 -9.46 50.86
C ILE A 287 12.38 -10.40 51.71
N LEU A 288 11.07 -10.14 51.77
CA LEU A 288 10.10 -11.03 52.42
C LEU A 288 9.58 -12.04 51.40
N CYS A 289 9.56 -13.31 51.78
CA CYS A 289 9.00 -14.39 50.97
C CYS A 289 7.92 -15.12 51.77
N PHE A 290 6.68 -15.06 51.30
CA PHE A 290 5.55 -15.76 51.90
C PHE A 290 5.30 -17.08 51.16
N HIS A 291 5.31 -18.20 51.88
CA HIS A 291 5.02 -19.51 51.32
C HIS A 291 3.76 -20.12 51.96
N GLY A 292 2.98 -20.87 51.18
CA GLY A 292 1.78 -21.54 51.68
C GLY A 292 0.83 -22.00 50.55
N PRO A 293 -0.26 -22.72 50.87
CA PRO A 293 -1.22 -23.21 49.88
C PRO A 293 -1.87 -22.06 49.08
N PRO A 294 -2.38 -22.31 47.86
CA PRO A 294 -3.04 -21.28 47.05
C PRO A 294 -4.30 -20.75 47.75
N GLY A 295 -4.63 -19.48 47.53
CA GLY A 295 -5.85 -18.85 48.10
C GLY A 295 -5.72 -18.23 49.50
N VAL A 296 -4.55 -18.31 50.15
CA VAL A 296 -4.34 -17.76 51.51
C VAL A 296 -3.98 -16.25 51.55
N GLY A 297 -4.22 -15.48 50.48
CA GLY A 297 -4.04 -14.01 50.50
C GLY A 297 -2.61 -13.48 50.33
N LYS A 298 -1.64 -14.31 49.92
CA LYS A 298 -0.22 -13.88 49.74
C LYS A 298 -0.04 -12.68 48.80
N THR A 299 -0.77 -12.65 47.68
CA THR A 299 -0.71 -11.54 46.71
C THR A 299 -1.34 -10.27 47.27
N SER A 300 -2.45 -10.40 48.01
CA SER A 300 -3.15 -9.29 48.64
C SER A 300 -2.29 -8.61 49.70
N ILE A 301 -1.60 -9.39 50.55
CA ILE A 301 -0.63 -8.86 51.51
C ILE A 301 0.52 -8.13 50.82
N GLY A 302 0.97 -8.63 49.66
CA GLY A 302 2.05 -8.00 48.89
C GLY A 302 1.66 -6.67 48.25
N MET A 303 0.38 -6.44 47.93
CA MET A 303 -0.10 -5.15 47.39
C MET A 303 -0.29 -4.08 48.46
N LEU A 304 -0.44 -4.49 49.72
CA LEU A 304 -0.58 -3.61 50.88
C LEU A 304 0.74 -3.02 51.37
N LEU A 305 1.85 -3.72 51.09
CA LEU A 305 3.21 -3.34 51.44
C LEU A 305 3.78 -2.33 50.44
#